data_AF-A0A5C7QHR2-F1
#
_entry.id   AF-A0A5C7QHR2-F1
#
_cell.length_a   1.000
_cell.length_b   1.000
_cell.length_c   1.000
_cell.angle_alpha   90.00
_cell.angle_beta   90.00
_cell.angle_gamma   90.00
#
_symmetry.space_group_name_H-M   'P 1'
#
loop_
_entity.id
_entity.type
_entity.pdbx_description
1 polymer ?
#
loop_
_entity_poly.entity_id
_entity_poly.type
_entity_poly.pdbx_seq_one_letter_code
_entity_poly.pdbx_strand_id
1 'polypeptide(L)'
;MNPSQIALIRRSFDLLAPQAQETADLFYAQLFRRAPALRGLFRGDLHAQGRRLMEMIGAAVGLLDHPESLLPVLAQLGARHAGYGVRPGDYRLVGEALMATLDERLDRAFDASTRDAWAT
;
A
#
# COMPACT_ATOMS: atom_id res chain seq x y z
N MET A 1 11.03 12.78 0.27
CA MET A 1 11.51 11.74 1.19
C MET A 1 13.00 11.91 1.41
N ASN A 2 13.49 11.80 2.65
CA ASN A 2 14.93 11.81 2.96
C ASN A 2 15.45 10.39 3.28
N PRO A 3 16.79 10.17 3.34
CA PRO A 3 17.35 8.83 3.57
C PRO A 3 16.87 8.15 4.87
N SER A 4 16.67 8.92 5.94
CA SER A 4 16.16 8.38 7.21
C SER A 4 14.72 7.87 7.08
N GLN A 5 13.85 8.59 6.37
CA GLN A 5 12.48 8.15 6.09
C GLN A 5 12.47 6.89 5.22
N ILE A 6 13.32 6.83 4.19
CA ILE A 6 13.45 5.64 3.33
C ILE A 6 13.87 4.42 4.16
N ALA A 7 14.84 4.57 5.07
CA ALA A 7 15.28 3.50 5.95
C ALA A 7 14.15 3.00 6.88
N LEU A 8 13.32 3.91 7.42
CA LEU A 8 12.16 3.56 8.25
C LEU A 8 11.12 2.76 7.45
N ILE A 9 10.81 3.20 6.22
CA ILE A 9 9.85 2.50 5.35
C ILE A 9 10.36 1.10 5.01
N ARG A 10 11.62 0.97 4.59
CA ARG A 10 12.22 -0.34 4.26
C ARG A 10 12.21 -1.28 5.45
N ARG A 11 12.73 -0.83 6.59
CA ARG A 11 12.80 -1.64 7.82
C ARG A 11 11.42 -2.08 8.29
N SER A 12 10.44 -1.19 8.26
CA SER A 12 9.06 -1.53 8.68
C SER A 12 8.38 -2.47 7.67
N PHE A 13 8.62 -2.29 6.37
CA PHE A 13 8.09 -3.20 5.35
C PHE A 13 8.69 -4.61 5.45
N ASP A 14 9.98 -4.74 5.75
CA ASP A 14 10.66 -6.04 5.91
C ASP A 14 10.02 -6.89 7.03
N LEU A 15 9.47 -6.25 8.08
CA LEU A 15 8.75 -6.95 9.14
C LEU A 15 7.44 -7.58 8.66
N LEU A 16 6.85 -7.07 7.57
CA LEU A 16 5.59 -7.55 7.00
C LEU A 16 5.81 -8.69 5.98
N ALA A 17 7.01 -8.80 5.41
CA ALA A 17 7.30 -9.75 4.34
C ALA A 17 6.98 -11.22 4.69
N PRO A 18 7.28 -11.73 5.91
CA PRO A 18 6.93 -13.11 6.29
C PRO A 18 5.42 -13.38 6.36
N GLN A 19 4.60 -12.33 6.41
CA GLN A 19 3.15 -12.39 6.59
C GLN A 19 2.43 -11.50 5.55
N ALA A 20 2.98 -11.45 4.33
CA ALA A 20 2.52 -10.56 3.29
C ALA A 20 1.05 -10.82 2.92
N GLN A 21 0.65 -12.09 2.87
CA GLN A 21 -0.73 -12.45 2.54
C GLN A 21 -1.71 -11.98 3.62
N GLU A 22 -1.44 -12.26 4.89
CA GLU A 22 -2.31 -11.83 5.98
C GLU A 22 -2.34 -10.30 6.10
N THR A 23 -1.22 -9.63 5.76
CA THR A 23 -1.15 -8.17 5.71
C THR A 23 -2.06 -7.61 4.61
N ALA A 24 -2.06 -8.24 3.42
CA ALA A 24 -2.94 -7.87 2.32
C ALA A 24 -4.42 -8.12 2.63
N ASP A 25 -4.73 -9.25 3.28
CA ASP A 25 -6.09 -9.58 3.69
C ASP A 25 -6.63 -8.55 4.68
N LEU A 26 -5.79 -8.14 5.65
CA LEU A 26 -6.13 -7.07 6.58
C LEU A 26 -6.32 -5.72 5.86
N PHE A 27 -5.46 -5.39 4.89
CA PHE A 27 -5.64 -4.20 4.05
C PHE A 27 -7.01 -4.17 3.38
N TYR A 28 -7.44 -5.28 2.76
CA TYR A 28 -8.75 -5.34 2.13
C TYR A 28 -9.90 -5.28 3.15
N ALA A 29 -9.74 -5.89 4.33
CA ALA A 29 -10.70 -5.76 5.41
C ALA A 29 -10.85 -4.29 5.86
N GLN A 30 -9.74 -3.58 6.07
CA GLN A 30 -9.73 -2.16 6.45
C GLN A 30 -10.33 -1.28 5.35
N LEU A 31 -9.97 -1.51 4.09
CA LEU A 31 -10.48 -0.76 2.94
C LEU A 31 -11.99 -0.92 2.80
N PHE A 32 -12.51 -2.16 2.82
CA PHE A 32 -13.94 -2.40 2.64
C PHE A 32 -14.78 -2.03 3.85
N ARG A 33 -14.19 -2.02 5.05
CA ARG A 33 -14.84 -1.47 6.25
C ARG A 33 -15.02 0.05 6.14
N ARG A 34 -14.01 0.77 5.64
CA ARG A 34 -14.10 2.23 5.41
C ARG A 34 -14.94 2.61 4.21
N ALA A 35 -14.84 1.83 3.12
CA ALA A 35 -15.42 2.15 1.84
C ALA A 35 -16.08 0.92 1.20
N PRO A 36 -17.23 0.46 1.72
CA PRO A 36 -17.90 -0.74 1.22
C PRO A 36 -18.21 -0.69 -0.28
N ALA A 37 -18.49 0.51 -0.80
CA ALA A 37 -18.79 0.75 -2.21
C ALA A 37 -17.63 0.38 -3.16
N LEU A 38 -16.38 0.42 -2.70
CA LEU A 38 -15.22 0.05 -3.52
C LEU A 38 -15.13 -1.43 -3.80
N ARG A 39 -15.81 -2.29 -3.02
CA ARG A 39 -15.77 -3.76 -3.18
C ARG A 39 -16.18 -4.19 -4.59
N GLY A 40 -17.10 -3.48 -5.23
CA GLY A 40 -17.55 -3.77 -6.60
C GLY A 40 -16.49 -3.55 -7.69
N LEU A 41 -15.42 -2.81 -7.38
CA LEU A 41 -14.29 -2.60 -8.31
C LEU A 41 -13.31 -3.77 -8.31
N PHE A 42 -13.25 -4.55 -7.22
CA PHE A 42 -12.36 -5.70 -7.08
C PHE A 42 -13.06 -6.96 -7.57
N ARG A 43 -12.98 -7.20 -8.88
CA ARG A 43 -13.54 -8.40 -9.53
C ARG A 43 -12.47 -9.50 -9.57
N GLY A 44 -12.79 -10.68 -9.04
CA GLY A 44 -11.92 -11.86 -9.09
C GLY A 44 -11.39 -12.31 -7.72
N ASP A 45 -10.27 -13.00 -7.72
CA ASP A 45 -9.64 -13.56 -6.53
C ASP A 45 -8.91 -12.47 -5.73
N LEU A 46 -9.50 -12.07 -4.60
CA LEU A 46 -8.92 -11.09 -3.68
C LEU A 46 -7.61 -11.56 -3.06
N HIS A 47 -7.42 -12.86 -2.87
CA HIS A 47 -6.18 -13.40 -2.31
C HIS A 47 -5.03 -13.23 -3.33
N ALA A 48 -5.28 -13.57 -4.60
CA ALA A 48 -4.32 -13.31 -5.67
C ALA A 48 -4.06 -11.80 -5.88
N GLN A 49 -5.10 -10.97 -5.74
CA GLN A 49 -4.95 -9.53 -5.80
C GLN A 49 -4.10 -8.99 -4.63
N GLY A 50 -4.24 -9.57 -3.44
CA GLY A 50 -3.43 -9.24 -2.26
C GLY A 50 -1.94 -9.51 -2.48
N ARG A 51 -1.58 -10.64 -3.09
CA ARG A 51 -0.17 -10.91 -3.48
C ARG A 51 0.38 -9.82 -4.40
N ARG A 52 -0.37 -9.47 -5.45
CA ARG A 52 0.02 -8.41 -6.40
C ARG A 52 0.18 -7.06 -5.73
N LEU A 53 -0.68 -6.74 -4.77
CA LEU A 53 -0.56 -5.51 -3.99
C LEU A 53 0.77 -5.46 -3.23
N MET A 54 1.10 -6.53 -2.49
CA MET A 54 2.32 -6.58 -1.69
C MET A 54 3.58 -6.58 -2.57
N GLU A 55 3.55 -7.28 -3.71
CA GLU A 55 4.63 -7.25 -4.70
C GLU A 55 4.87 -5.82 -5.23
N MET A 56 3.80 -5.10 -5.58
CA MET A 56 3.89 -3.73 -6.09
C MET A 56 4.38 -2.74 -5.02
N ILE A 57 3.91 -2.87 -3.78
CA ILE A 57 4.41 -2.05 -2.66
C ILE A 57 5.90 -2.36 -2.42
N GLY A 58 6.29 -3.64 -2.39
CA GLY A 58 7.69 -4.03 -2.21
C GLY A 58 8.60 -3.50 -3.32
N ALA A 59 8.16 -3.55 -4.58
CA ALA A 59 8.88 -2.95 -5.69
C ALA A 59 9.04 -1.44 -5.52
N ALA A 60 7.98 -0.73 -5.08
CA ALA A 60 8.05 0.70 -4.81
C ALA A 60 9.02 1.01 -3.65
N VAL A 61 8.97 0.24 -2.56
CA VAL A 61 9.89 0.35 -1.40
C VAL A 61 11.35 0.11 -1.80
N GLY A 62 11.60 -0.84 -2.69
CA GLY A 62 12.93 -1.10 -3.25
C GLY A 62 13.50 0.09 -4.02
N LEU A 63 12.64 0.83 -4.72
CA LEU A 63 13.01 1.93 -5.61
C LEU A 63 12.87 3.33 -4.98
N LEU A 64 12.73 3.46 -3.66
CA LEU A 64 12.57 4.76 -3.00
C LEU A 64 13.76 5.72 -3.17
N ASP A 65 14.97 5.20 -3.44
CA ASP A 65 16.15 6.02 -3.79
C ASP A 65 16.15 6.50 -5.25
N HIS A 66 15.33 5.88 -6.10
CA HIS A 66 15.22 6.13 -7.54
C HIS A 66 13.75 6.21 -8.00
N PRO A 67 12.91 7.06 -7.38
CA PRO A 67 11.47 7.07 -7.62
C PRO A 67 11.10 7.43 -9.07
N GLU A 68 11.96 8.14 -9.80
CA GLU A 68 11.82 8.42 -11.22
C GLU A 68 11.70 7.15 -12.08
N SER A 69 12.34 6.05 -11.64
CA SER A 69 12.28 4.75 -12.32
C SER A 69 10.89 4.11 -12.23
N LEU A 70 10.08 4.51 -11.26
CA LEU A 70 8.70 4.02 -11.10
C LEU A 70 7.70 4.78 -11.98
N LEU A 71 8.01 6.00 -12.42
CA LEU A 71 7.05 6.87 -13.11
C LEU A 71 6.38 6.21 -14.33
N PRO A 72 7.11 5.53 -15.24
CA PRO A 72 6.47 4.89 -16.39
C PRO A 72 5.51 3.77 -15.98
N VAL A 73 5.88 2.99 -14.97
CA VAL A 73 5.08 1.87 -14.45
C VAL A 73 3.85 2.40 -13.73
N LEU A 74 4.00 3.44 -12.91
CA LEU A 74 2.90 4.09 -12.20
C LEU A 74 1.91 4.76 -13.16
N ALA A 75 2.39 5.37 -14.25
CA ALA A 75 1.52 5.96 -15.27
C ALA A 75 0.65 4.88 -15.94
N GLN A 76 1.25 3.76 -16.34
CA GLN A 76 0.50 2.62 -16.92
C GLN A 76 -0.46 2.00 -15.90
N LEU A 77 -0.05 1.90 -14.63
CA LEU A 77 -0.90 1.40 -13.56
C LEU A 77 -2.09 2.32 -13.32
N GLY A 78 -1.85 3.64 -13.27
CA GLY A 78 -2.89 4.66 -13.10
C GLY A 78 -3.90 4.65 -14.24
N ALA A 79 -3.45 4.52 -15.49
CA ALA A 79 -4.35 4.39 -16.65
C ALA A 79 -5.27 3.16 -16.54
N ARG A 80 -4.74 2.02 -16.08
CA ARG A 80 -5.56 0.82 -15.81
C ARG A 80 -6.56 1.06 -14.68
N HIS A 81 -6.15 1.71 -13.58
CA HIS A 81 -7.04 2.02 -12.47
C HIS A 81 -8.18 2.96 -12.87
N ALA A 82 -7.89 3.97 -13.70
CA ALA A 82 -8.91 4.81 -14.30
C ALA A 82 -9.90 3.99 -15.16
N GLY A 83 -9.39 3.04 -15.95
CA GLY A 83 -10.22 2.09 -16.71
C GLY A 83 -11.06 1.16 -15.84
N TYR A 84 -10.63 0.86 -14.61
CA TYR A 84 -11.41 0.10 -13.63
C TYR A 84 -12.50 0.94 -12.93
N GLY A 85 -12.49 2.27 -13.13
CA GLY A 85 -13.45 3.19 -12.51
C GLY A 85 -12.96 3.80 -11.19
N VAL A 86 -11.68 3.67 -10.85
CA VAL A 86 -11.07 4.34 -9.68
C VAL A 86 -11.05 5.85 -9.89
N ARG A 87 -11.43 6.58 -8.84
CA ARG A 87 -11.53 8.04 -8.83
C ARG A 87 -10.43 8.66 -7.96
N PRO A 88 -10.08 9.94 -8.16
CA PRO A 88 -9.10 10.63 -7.31
C PRO A 88 -9.39 10.52 -5.81
N GLY A 89 -10.66 10.56 -5.41
CA GLY A 89 -11.06 10.43 -4.00
C GLY A 89 -10.81 9.05 -3.37
N ASP A 90 -10.71 8.00 -4.20
CA ASP A 90 -10.50 6.62 -3.72
C ASP A 90 -9.06 6.42 -3.23
N TYR A 91 -8.09 7.14 -3.78
CA TYR A 91 -6.67 7.07 -3.36
C TYR A 91 -6.50 7.46 -1.90
N ARG A 92 -7.26 8.45 -1.40
CA ARG A 92 -7.25 8.82 0.02
C ARG A 92 -7.74 7.67 0.89
N LEU A 93 -8.83 7.01 0.49
CA LEU A 93 -9.40 5.88 1.23
C LEU A 93 -8.45 4.67 1.25
N VAL A 94 -7.76 4.43 0.14
CA VAL A 94 -6.71 3.41 0.03
C VAL A 94 -5.53 3.72 0.94
N GLY A 95 -5.03 4.97 0.93
CA GLY A 95 -3.94 5.40 1.82
C GLY A 95 -4.32 5.26 3.30
N GLU A 96 -5.53 5.67 3.67
CA GLU A 96 -6.05 5.51 5.04
C GLU A 96 -6.17 4.04 5.47
N ALA A 97 -6.60 3.16 4.56
CA ALA A 97 -6.66 1.73 4.82
C ALA A 97 -5.25 1.14 4.99
N LEU A 98 -4.30 1.51 4.13
CA LEU A 98 -2.91 1.09 4.24
C LEU A 98 -2.30 1.53 5.57
N MET A 99 -2.46 2.80 5.96
CA MET A 99 -1.95 3.31 7.23
C MET A 99 -2.55 2.59 8.44
N ALA A 100 -3.85 2.24 8.40
CA ALA A 100 -4.49 1.45 9.46
C ALA A 100 -3.96 0.01 9.51
N THR A 101 -3.69 -0.61 8.35
CA THR A 101 -3.07 -1.93 8.27
C THR A 101 -1.65 -1.92 8.82
N LEU A 102 -0.84 -0.93 8.46
CA LEU A 102 0.53 -0.79 8.98
C LEU A 102 0.51 -0.65 10.50
N ASP A 103 -0.35 0.21 11.04
CA ASP A 103 -0.52 0.42 12.48
C ASP A 103 -0.87 -0.87 13.23
N GLU A 104 -1.83 -1.63 12.72
CA GLU A 104 -2.27 -2.87 13.35
C GLU A 104 -1.22 -4.00 13.25
N ARG A 105 -0.49 -4.10 12.13
CA ARG A 105 0.50 -5.18 11.90
C ARG A 105 1.83 -4.94 12.60
N LEU A 106 2.24 -3.67 12.69
CA LEU A 106 3.54 -3.30 13.23
C LEU A 106 3.44 -2.91 14.71
N ASP A 107 2.25 -2.55 15.20
CA ASP A 107 2.00 -2.16 16.60
C ASP A 107 3.06 -1.16 17.08
N ARG A 108 3.88 -1.50 18.08
CA ARG A 108 4.93 -0.61 18.61
C ARG A 108 6.01 -0.25 17.60
N ALA A 109 6.19 -1.02 16.53
CA ALA A 109 7.13 -0.71 15.46
C ALA A 109 6.62 0.37 14.49
N PHE A 110 5.33 0.75 14.56
CA PHE A 110 4.76 1.87 13.81
C PHE A 110 4.74 3.15 14.66
N ASP A 111 5.91 3.54 15.14
CA ASP A 111 6.08 4.78 15.89
C ASP A 111 5.77 6.03 15.03
N ALA A 112 5.71 7.19 15.68
CA ALA A 112 5.38 8.45 15.01
C ALA A 112 6.30 8.73 13.81
N SER A 113 7.60 8.43 13.93
CA SER A 113 8.56 8.67 12.84
C SER A 113 8.31 7.76 11.64
N THR A 114 7.98 6.49 11.90
CA THR A 114 7.68 5.50 10.87
C THR A 114 6.36 5.83 10.19
N ARG A 115 5.35 6.21 10.96
CA ARG A 115 4.06 6.67 10.46
C ARG A 115 4.21 7.91 9.56
N ASP A 116 4.97 8.91 9.98
CA ASP A 116 5.21 10.12 9.21
C ASP A 116 5.99 9.83 7.91
N ALA A 117 6.95 8.89 7.96
CA ALA A 117 7.67 8.44 6.77
C ALA A 117 6.73 7.85 5.72
N TRP A 118 5.81 6.95 6.11
CA TRP A 118 4.83 6.35 5.20
C TRP A 118 3.77 7.33 4.67
N ALA A 119 3.55 8.46 5.35
CA ALA A 119 2.59 9.48 4.94
C ALA A 119 3.15 10.53 3.94
N THR A 120 4.45 10.48 3.63
CA THR A 120 5.17 11.45 2.79
C THR A 120 5.17 11.05 1.31
#